data_AF-A0A957BU54-F1
#
_entry.id   AF-A0A957BU54-F1
#
_cell.length_a   1.000
_cell.length_b   1.000
_cell.length_c   1.000
_cell.angle_alpha   90.00
_cell.angle_beta   90.00
_cell.angle_gamma   90.00
#
_symmetry.space_group_name_H-M   'P 1'
#
loop_
_entity.id
_entity.type
_entity.pdbx_description
1 polymer ?
#
loop_
_entity_poly.entity_id
_entity_poly.type
_entity_poly.pdbx_seq_one_letter_code
_entity_poly.pdbx_strand_id
1 'polypeptide(L)'
;MTADIPEGVKPLVDEYIATIEAELPGFMSAFYLHGSIALGDFHPRFSDIDFIAVINRPSTTTDLAGLKRIHHALKQKYPQGNLSGSYLQSHDLGRAKADLQPHPHCHNGVVKVTDFQEMEFVTWWTLKYHGLALIGPKPQELNFTLDWNEFMVATRENMNTYWVRFTREPVRMAWLFWDYGIQWAVLGVLRQFYSLNEHDIASKTRAGEYGLARLPESWQRIIQEAINVRNQSQMRSSLYGSRLNRAVEAQRFLRFLIDLCNARFT
;
A
#
# COMPACT_ATOMS: atom_id res chain seq x y z
N MET A 1 13.52 -13.92 7.27
CA MET A 1 12.55 -13.86 8.38
C MET A 1 11.17 -13.75 7.74
N THR A 2 10.25 -14.65 8.06
CA THR A 2 8.84 -14.50 7.70
C THR A 2 8.27 -13.33 8.51
N ALA A 3 7.56 -12.41 7.87
CA ALA A 3 6.93 -11.31 8.59
C ALA A 3 5.81 -11.86 9.48
N ASP A 4 5.83 -11.52 10.76
CA ASP A 4 4.77 -11.88 11.70
C ASP A 4 3.69 -10.79 11.72
N ILE A 5 2.45 -11.20 12.00
CA ILE A 5 1.34 -10.25 12.17
C ILE A 5 1.59 -9.44 13.45
N PRO A 6 1.62 -8.10 13.41
CA PRO A 6 1.83 -7.28 14.60
C PRO A 6 0.82 -7.62 15.70
N GLU A 7 1.26 -7.68 16.97
CA GLU A 7 0.41 -8.06 18.11
C GLU A 7 -0.86 -7.20 18.23
N GLY A 8 -0.75 -5.89 17.93
CA GLY A 8 -1.89 -4.98 17.94
C GLY A 8 -2.90 -5.17 16.79
N VAL A 9 -2.52 -5.93 15.75
CA VAL A 9 -3.36 -6.20 14.56
C VAL A 9 -4.06 -7.55 14.68
N LYS A 10 -3.40 -8.55 15.28
CA LYS A 10 -3.89 -9.92 15.33
C LYS A 10 -5.32 -10.06 15.88
N PRO A 11 -5.73 -9.43 17.00
CA PRO A 11 -7.09 -9.58 17.53
C PRO A 11 -8.17 -9.11 16.56
N LEU A 12 -7.92 -8.01 15.84
CA LEU A 12 -8.84 -7.48 14.84
C LEU A 12 -9.01 -8.44 13.67
N VAL A 13 -7.91 -9.03 13.19
CA VAL A 13 -7.94 -9.93 12.03
C VAL A 13 -8.60 -11.25 12.39
N ASP A 14 -8.29 -11.81 13.56
CA ASP A 14 -8.91 -13.03 14.07
C ASP A 14 -10.43 -12.85 14.23
N GLU A 15 -10.86 -11.73 14.83
CA GLU A 15 -12.28 -11.42 14.97
C GLU A 15 -12.94 -11.20 13.62
N TYR A 16 -12.32 -10.46 12.70
CA TYR A 16 -12.85 -10.28 11.36
C TYR A 16 -13.11 -11.62 10.66
N ILE A 17 -12.14 -12.53 10.68
CA ILE A 17 -12.29 -13.87 10.08
C ILE A 17 -13.44 -14.63 10.74
N ALA A 18 -13.50 -14.65 12.07
CA ALA A 18 -14.55 -15.36 12.80
C ALA A 18 -15.95 -14.78 12.53
N THR A 19 -16.07 -13.46 12.46
CA THR A 19 -17.35 -12.78 12.17
C THR A 19 -17.79 -13.02 10.73
N ILE A 20 -16.87 -13.02 9.75
CA ILE A 20 -17.21 -13.36 8.37
C ILE A 20 -17.76 -14.77 8.27
N GLU A 21 -17.12 -15.76 8.91
CA GLU A 21 -17.61 -17.14 8.87
C GLU A 21 -18.97 -17.30 9.58
N ALA A 22 -19.19 -16.59 10.68
CA ALA A 22 -20.44 -16.65 11.43
C ALA A 22 -21.62 -15.97 10.71
N GLU A 23 -21.39 -14.80 10.10
CA GLU A 23 -22.46 -14.02 9.46
C GLU A 23 -22.65 -14.33 7.97
N LEU A 24 -21.60 -14.77 7.28
CA LEU A 24 -21.56 -15.07 5.85
C LEU A 24 -20.92 -16.46 5.61
N PRO A 25 -21.52 -17.55 6.14
CA PRO A 25 -20.91 -18.88 6.07
C PRO A 25 -20.64 -19.32 4.64
N GLY A 26 -19.43 -19.87 4.41
CA GLY A 26 -18.98 -20.32 3.10
C GLY A 26 -18.81 -19.21 2.06
N PHE A 27 -18.86 -17.94 2.44
CA PHE A 27 -18.62 -16.82 1.52
C PHE A 27 -17.14 -16.71 1.12
N MET A 28 -16.24 -16.81 2.09
CA MET A 28 -14.80 -16.63 1.93
C MET A 28 -14.08 -18.00 2.00
N SER A 29 -13.23 -18.30 1.02
CA SER A 29 -12.42 -19.53 0.99
C SER A 29 -10.94 -19.31 1.28
N ALA A 30 -10.45 -18.07 1.15
CA ALA A 30 -9.09 -17.72 1.53
C ALA A 30 -9.00 -16.28 2.00
N PHE A 31 -8.02 -16.00 2.86
CA PHE A 31 -7.77 -14.68 3.39
C PHE A 31 -6.26 -14.47 3.55
N TYR A 32 -5.78 -13.41 2.91
CA TYR A 32 -4.37 -13.06 2.86
C TYR A 32 -4.14 -11.65 3.37
N LEU A 33 -3.08 -11.46 4.14
CA LEU A 33 -2.54 -10.15 4.42
C LEU A 33 -1.37 -9.85 3.47
N HIS A 34 -1.29 -8.62 3.00
CA HIS A 34 -0.18 -8.14 2.17
C HIS A 34 0.29 -6.76 2.62
N GLY A 35 0.94 -6.02 1.72
CA GLY A 35 1.32 -4.63 1.94
C GLY A 35 2.32 -4.49 3.09
N SER A 36 2.13 -3.48 3.93
CA SER A 36 3.14 -3.12 4.93
C SER A 36 3.37 -4.19 6.00
N ILE A 37 2.36 -5.01 6.32
CA ILE A 37 2.50 -6.14 7.25
C ILE A 37 3.40 -7.21 6.62
N ALA A 38 3.08 -7.63 5.40
CA ALA A 38 3.88 -8.61 4.66
C ALA A 38 5.33 -8.17 4.43
N LEU A 39 5.56 -6.86 4.26
CA LEU A 39 6.89 -6.28 4.09
C LEU A 39 7.62 -5.98 5.42
N GLY A 40 7.03 -6.32 6.57
CA GLY A 40 7.65 -6.10 7.89
C GLY A 40 7.81 -4.62 8.27
N ASP A 41 6.98 -3.73 7.73
CA ASP A 41 7.07 -2.27 7.89
C ASP A 41 5.70 -1.67 8.23
N PHE A 42 4.92 -2.36 9.06
CA PHE A 42 3.62 -1.88 9.53
C PHE A 42 3.79 -0.81 10.60
N HIS A 43 3.16 0.36 10.39
CA HIS A 43 3.13 1.46 11.35
C HIS A 43 1.69 1.78 11.71
N PRO A 44 1.24 1.60 12.97
CA PRO A 44 -0.17 1.75 13.36
C PRO A 44 -0.84 3.08 12.97
N ARG A 45 -0.06 4.15 12.85
CA ARG A 45 -0.55 5.49 12.47
C ARG A 45 -0.61 5.73 10.95
N PHE A 46 0.18 5.00 10.17
CA PHE A 46 0.45 5.30 8.76
C PHE A 46 0.18 4.15 7.81
N SER A 47 -0.04 2.96 8.34
CA SER A 47 -0.30 1.75 7.60
C SER A 47 -1.75 1.36 7.71
N ASP A 48 -2.31 0.96 6.58
CA ASP A 48 -3.53 0.16 6.55
C ASP A 48 -3.17 -1.32 6.79
N ILE A 49 -4.19 -2.10 7.15
CA ILE A 49 -4.16 -3.57 7.22
C ILE A 49 -4.67 -4.06 5.86
N ASP A 50 -3.72 -4.23 4.94
CA ASP A 50 -4.00 -4.60 3.56
C ASP A 50 -4.35 -6.09 3.42
N PHE A 51 -5.49 -6.40 2.81
CA PHE A 51 -5.96 -7.78 2.63
C PHE A 51 -6.46 -8.10 1.21
N ILE A 52 -6.39 -9.40 0.87
CA ILE A 52 -7.13 -10.00 -0.24
C ILE A 52 -7.95 -11.16 0.31
N ALA A 53 -9.27 -11.10 0.12
CA ALA A 53 -10.20 -12.16 0.45
C ALA A 53 -10.65 -12.87 -0.83
N VAL A 54 -10.51 -14.20 -0.88
CA VAL A 54 -11.02 -15.00 -1.99
C VAL A 54 -12.42 -15.47 -1.64
N ILE A 55 -13.38 -15.19 -2.52
CA ILE A 55 -14.79 -15.51 -2.33
C ILE A 55 -15.26 -16.64 -3.25
N ASN A 56 -16.16 -17.48 -2.74
CA ASN A 56 -16.65 -18.67 -3.46
C ASN A 56 -17.72 -18.36 -4.51
N ARG A 57 -18.33 -17.17 -4.44
CA ARG A 57 -19.43 -16.75 -5.31
C ARG A 57 -19.39 -15.24 -5.53
N PRO A 58 -19.96 -14.73 -6.63
CA PRO A 58 -20.27 -13.31 -6.76
C PRO A 58 -21.07 -12.81 -5.56
N SER A 59 -20.76 -11.62 -5.07
CA SER A 59 -21.44 -11.05 -3.90
C SER A 59 -22.88 -10.67 -4.24
N THR A 60 -23.83 -11.19 -3.46
CA THR A 60 -25.23 -10.76 -3.51
C THR A 60 -25.43 -9.46 -2.73
N THR A 61 -26.59 -8.82 -2.89
CA THR A 61 -26.97 -7.66 -2.07
C THR A 61 -26.93 -7.96 -0.57
N THR A 62 -27.29 -9.19 -0.18
CA THR A 62 -27.23 -9.67 1.21
C THR A 62 -25.79 -9.78 1.69
N ASP A 63 -24.89 -10.36 0.89
CA ASP A 63 -23.47 -10.46 1.22
C ASP A 63 -22.86 -9.06 1.40
N LEU A 64 -23.14 -8.13 0.47
CA LEU A 64 -22.68 -6.74 0.55
C LEU A 64 -23.19 -6.01 1.80
N ALA A 65 -24.45 -6.23 2.17
CA ALA A 65 -25.01 -5.68 3.40
C ALA A 65 -24.33 -6.26 4.65
N GLY A 66 -24.02 -7.56 4.64
CA GLY A 66 -23.23 -8.22 5.68
C GLY A 66 -21.83 -7.60 5.80
N LEU A 67 -21.08 -7.54 4.70
CA LEU A 67 -19.75 -6.95 4.67
C LEU A 67 -19.75 -5.51 5.21
N LYS A 68 -20.72 -4.69 4.83
CA LYS A 68 -20.85 -3.31 5.35
C LYS A 68 -21.05 -3.29 6.86
N ARG A 69 -21.94 -4.13 7.40
CA ARG A 69 -22.17 -4.21 8.85
C ARG A 69 -20.93 -4.67 9.60
N ILE A 70 -20.27 -5.72 9.13
CA ILE A 70 -19.08 -6.31 9.75
C ILE A 70 -17.95 -5.27 9.78
N HIS A 71 -17.64 -4.64 8.64
CA HIS A 71 -16.61 -3.60 8.58
C HIS A 71 -16.93 -2.38 9.45
N HIS A 72 -18.20 -1.99 9.49
CA HIS A 72 -18.62 -0.89 10.35
C HIS A 72 -18.44 -1.21 11.83
N ALA A 73 -18.88 -2.39 12.29
CA ALA A 73 -18.74 -2.84 13.67
C ALA A 73 -17.27 -2.97 14.08
N LEU A 74 -16.43 -3.55 13.23
CA LEU A 74 -14.99 -3.65 13.46
C LEU A 74 -14.33 -2.29 13.53
N LYS A 75 -14.70 -1.34 12.66
CA LYS A 75 -14.13 0.02 12.69
C LYS A 75 -14.51 0.76 13.97
N GLN A 76 -15.70 0.53 14.52
CA GLN A 76 -16.10 1.07 15.82
C GLN A 76 -15.29 0.46 16.97
N LYS A 77 -15.09 -0.87 16.95
CA LYS A 77 -14.34 -1.59 17.99
C LYS A 77 -12.83 -1.34 17.93
N TYR A 78 -12.29 -1.20 16.73
CA TYR A 78 -10.87 -0.98 16.44
C TYR A 78 -10.65 0.29 15.60
N PRO A 79 -10.79 1.50 16.17
CA PRO A 79 -10.70 2.75 15.41
C PRO A 79 -9.37 2.96 14.66
N GLN A 80 -8.28 2.39 15.18
CA GLN A 80 -6.94 2.47 14.58
C GLN A 80 -6.65 1.33 13.59
N GLY A 81 -7.52 0.32 13.51
CA GLY A 81 -7.36 -0.83 12.64
C GLY A 81 -8.01 -0.59 11.28
N ASN A 82 -7.30 0.05 10.37
CA ASN A 82 -7.81 0.34 9.03
C ASN A 82 -7.70 -0.90 8.13
N LEU A 83 -8.69 -1.80 8.14
CA LEU A 83 -8.75 -2.81 7.07
C LEU A 83 -9.01 -2.14 5.73
N SER A 84 -8.18 -2.48 4.75
CA SER A 84 -8.34 -2.06 3.36
C SER A 84 -8.05 -3.25 2.45
N GLY A 85 -8.89 -3.52 1.46
CA GLY A 85 -8.72 -4.70 0.63
C GLY A 85 -9.94 -5.12 -0.17
N SER A 86 -9.74 -6.09 -1.05
CA SER A 86 -10.75 -6.54 -2.00
C SER A 86 -11.23 -7.96 -1.75
N TYR A 87 -12.43 -8.21 -2.23
CA TYR A 87 -13.08 -9.52 -2.28
C TYR A 87 -13.14 -9.96 -3.74
N LEU A 88 -12.41 -11.02 -4.07
CA LEU A 88 -12.19 -11.47 -5.45
C LEU A 88 -12.49 -12.95 -5.61
N GLN A 89 -12.96 -13.37 -6.78
CA GLN A 89 -13.00 -14.79 -7.08
C GLN A 89 -11.59 -15.28 -7.46
N SER A 90 -11.33 -16.57 -7.30
CA SER A 90 -9.99 -17.14 -7.55
C SER A 90 -9.45 -16.88 -8.95
N HIS A 91 -10.34 -16.81 -9.96
CA HIS A 91 -9.98 -16.54 -11.35
C HIS A 91 -9.63 -15.07 -11.63
N ASP A 92 -9.89 -14.16 -10.69
CA ASP A 92 -9.58 -12.73 -10.78
C ASP A 92 -8.21 -12.39 -10.15
N LEU A 93 -7.59 -13.34 -9.43
CA LEU A 93 -6.30 -13.12 -8.80
C LEU A 93 -5.21 -12.89 -9.85
N GLY A 94 -4.39 -11.86 -9.64
CA GLY A 94 -3.31 -11.49 -10.54
C GLY A 94 -3.74 -10.80 -11.83
N ARG A 95 -5.04 -10.55 -12.05
CA ARG A 95 -5.51 -9.84 -13.24
C ARG A 95 -5.17 -8.35 -13.19
N ALA A 96 -4.96 -7.78 -14.37
CA ALA A 96 -4.86 -6.35 -14.54
C ALA A 96 -6.22 -5.69 -14.27
N LYS A 97 -6.19 -4.44 -13.80
CA LYS A 97 -7.40 -3.66 -13.50
C LYS A 97 -8.40 -3.63 -14.66
N ALA A 98 -7.91 -3.50 -15.90
CA ALA A 98 -8.76 -3.42 -17.09
C ALA A 98 -9.62 -4.68 -17.31
N ASP A 99 -9.20 -5.82 -16.75
CA ASP A 99 -9.85 -7.11 -16.93
C ASP A 99 -10.75 -7.51 -15.75
N LEU A 100 -10.78 -6.69 -14.68
CA LEU A 100 -11.58 -6.95 -13.48
C LEU A 100 -12.98 -6.37 -13.62
N GLN A 101 -13.97 -7.19 -13.29
CA GLN A 101 -15.35 -6.72 -13.11
C GLN A 101 -15.47 -5.93 -11.79
N PRO A 102 -16.49 -5.04 -11.67
CA PRO A 102 -16.78 -4.38 -10.41
C PRO A 102 -16.95 -5.38 -9.27
N HIS A 103 -16.19 -5.21 -8.21
CA HIS A 103 -16.16 -6.15 -7.08
C HIS A 103 -16.21 -5.40 -5.74
N PRO A 104 -16.56 -6.08 -4.64
CA PRO A 104 -16.56 -5.45 -3.32
C PRO A 104 -15.13 -5.12 -2.90
N HIS A 105 -14.96 -3.91 -2.40
CA HIS A 105 -13.73 -3.41 -1.83
C HIS A 105 -14.04 -2.66 -0.53
N CYS A 106 -13.21 -2.84 0.49
CA CYS A 106 -13.25 -2.05 1.72
C CYS A 106 -12.10 -1.06 1.75
N HIS A 107 -12.39 0.20 2.04
CA HIS A 107 -11.37 1.19 2.42
C HIS A 107 -11.78 1.88 3.71
N ASN A 108 -10.93 1.84 4.73
CA ASN A 108 -11.15 2.52 6.01
C ASN A 108 -12.55 2.21 6.61
N GLY A 109 -12.93 0.93 6.59
CA GLY A 109 -14.22 0.46 7.10
C GLY A 109 -15.43 0.73 6.19
N VAL A 110 -15.24 1.33 5.02
CA VAL A 110 -16.30 1.62 4.06
C VAL A 110 -16.24 0.62 2.90
N VAL A 111 -17.27 -0.22 2.79
CA VAL A 111 -17.41 -1.17 1.69
C VAL A 111 -18.16 -0.54 0.51
N LYS A 112 -17.56 -0.58 -0.67
CA LYS A 112 -18.13 -0.14 -1.95
C LYS A 112 -17.96 -1.23 -3.00
N VAL A 113 -18.84 -1.24 -3.99
CA VAL A 113 -18.63 -2.00 -5.22
C VAL A 113 -18.17 -1.01 -6.26
N THR A 114 -16.99 -1.23 -6.82
CA THR A 114 -16.41 -0.31 -7.80
C THR A 114 -15.48 -1.08 -8.72
N ASP A 115 -15.41 -0.61 -9.97
CA ASP A 115 -14.34 -0.86 -10.93
C ASP A 115 -13.06 -0.07 -10.59
N PHE A 116 -13.15 0.85 -9.63
CA PHE A 116 -12.16 1.87 -9.38
C PHE A 116 -11.40 1.60 -8.08
N GLN A 117 -10.28 0.89 -8.18
CA GLN A 117 -9.14 1.02 -7.25
C GLN A 117 -7.81 0.55 -7.88
N GLU A 118 -6.73 0.96 -7.22
CA GLU A 118 -5.31 0.70 -7.48
C GLU A 118 -4.96 -0.77 -7.15
N MET A 119 -5.56 -1.71 -7.88
CA MET A 119 -5.07 -3.09 -7.98
C MET A 119 -3.82 -3.08 -8.85
N GLU A 120 -2.75 -2.54 -8.28
CA GLU A 120 -1.48 -2.34 -8.95
C GLU A 120 -0.66 -3.62 -8.87
N PHE A 121 0.22 -3.84 -9.84
CA PHE A 121 1.21 -4.91 -9.82
C PHE A 121 1.90 -5.04 -8.45
N VAL A 122 2.12 -3.92 -7.75
CA VAL A 122 2.68 -3.88 -6.39
C VAL A 122 1.89 -4.76 -5.41
N THR A 123 0.56 -4.74 -5.47
CA THR A 123 -0.31 -5.57 -4.64
C THR A 123 -0.10 -7.05 -4.94
N TRP A 124 -0.14 -7.43 -6.21
CA TRP A 124 0.02 -8.83 -6.62
C TRP A 124 1.42 -9.37 -6.33
N TRP A 125 2.46 -8.59 -6.59
CA TRP A 125 3.83 -8.97 -6.29
C TRP A 125 4.06 -9.11 -4.79
N THR A 126 3.60 -8.13 -4.01
CA THR A 126 3.71 -8.20 -2.55
C THR A 126 2.97 -9.42 -2.01
N LEU A 127 1.75 -9.69 -2.50
CA LEU A 127 1.01 -10.90 -2.12
C LEU A 127 1.79 -12.16 -2.49
N LYS A 128 2.22 -12.30 -3.75
CA LYS A 128 2.85 -13.51 -4.28
C LYS A 128 4.14 -13.88 -3.54
N TYR A 129 4.98 -12.90 -3.24
CA TYR A 129 6.33 -13.13 -2.71
C TYR A 129 6.46 -12.89 -1.20
N HIS A 130 5.60 -12.05 -0.61
CA HIS A 130 5.68 -11.67 0.80
C HIS A 130 4.39 -11.87 1.58
N GLY A 131 3.28 -12.18 0.91
CA GLY A 131 1.97 -12.28 1.55
C GLY A 131 1.92 -13.34 2.65
N LEU A 132 1.00 -13.12 3.59
CA LEU A 132 0.71 -14.03 4.69
C LEU A 132 -0.65 -14.67 4.44
N ALA A 133 -0.67 -16.00 4.31
CA ALA A 133 -1.93 -16.75 4.26
C ALA A 133 -2.42 -17.04 5.68
N LEU A 134 -3.63 -16.58 5.98
CA LEU A 134 -4.33 -16.90 7.23
C LEU A 134 -5.37 -18.00 6.99
N ILE A 135 -5.99 -17.99 5.81
CA ILE A 135 -6.85 -19.07 5.31
C ILE A 135 -6.46 -19.34 3.86
N GLY A 136 -6.39 -20.62 3.48
CA GLY A 136 -6.12 -21.05 2.12
C GLY A 136 -4.66 -21.47 1.88
N PRO A 137 -4.30 -21.74 0.61
CA PRO A 137 -2.94 -22.16 0.22
C PRO A 137 -1.91 -21.04 0.46
N LYS A 138 -0.62 -21.36 0.36
CA LYS A 138 0.40 -20.31 0.44
C LYS A 138 0.30 -19.35 -0.76
N PRO A 139 0.63 -18.06 -0.63
CA PRO A 139 0.52 -17.15 -1.77
C PRO A 139 1.37 -17.55 -2.99
N GLN A 140 2.51 -18.21 -2.75
CA GLN A 140 3.38 -18.76 -3.81
C GLN A 140 2.69 -19.84 -4.64
N GLU A 141 1.67 -20.52 -4.09
CA GLU A 141 0.90 -21.59 -4.74
C GLU A 141 -0.30 -21.03 -5.54
N LEU A 142 -0.60 -19.73 -5.44
CA LEU A 142 -1.69 -19.11 -6.19
C LEU A 142 -1.43 -19.14 -7.71
N ASN A 143 -2.45 -19.47 -8.49
CA ASN A 143 -2.31 -19.68 -9.93
C ASN A 143 -2.37 -18.38 -10.74
N PHE A 144 -1.40 -17.50 -10.54
CA PHE A 144 -1.14 -16.36 -11.40
C PHE A 144 0.37 -16.09 -11.50
N THR A 145 0.77 -15.52 -12.63
CA THR A 145 2.15 -15.11 -12.92
C THR A 145 2.20 -13.61 -13.08
N LEU A 146 3.38 -13.03 -12.82
CA LEU A 146 3.61 -11.59 -12.93
C LEU A 146 4.78 -11.35 -13.85
N ASP A 147 4.58 -10.56 -14.90
CA ASP A 147 5.66 -10.12 -15.77
C ASP A 147 6.28 -8.83 -15.21
N TRP A 148 7.55 -8.92 -14.82
CA TRP A 148 8.28 -7.77 -14.31
C TRP A 148 8.44 -6.66 -15.36
N ASN A 149 8.48 -6.98 -16.65
CA ASN A 149 8.58 -5.97 -17.71
C ASN A 149 7.32 -5.09 -17.76
N GLU A 150 6.14 -5.69 -17.61
CA GLU A 150 4.88 -4.95 -17.52
C GLU A 150 4.87 -4.01 -16.32
N PHE A 151 5.42 -4.45 -15.18
CA PHE A 151 5.58 -3.59 -14.01
C PHE A 151 6.52 -2.43 -14.23
N MET A 152 7.65 -2.66 -14.90
CA MET A 152 8.61 -1.60 -15.20
C MET A 152 7.99 -0.54 -16.13
N VAL A 153 7.17 -0.97 -17.09
CA VAL A 153 6.36 -0.05 -17.92
C VAL A 153 5.36 0.73 -17.06
N ALA A 154 4.54 0.05 -16.27
CA ALA A 154 3.53 0.68 -15.43
C ALA A 154 4.13 1.62 -14.36
N THR A 155 5.27 1.27 -13.77
CA THR A 155 6.02 2.08 -12.80
C THR A 155 6.51 3.37 -13.44
N ARG A 156 7.05 3.29 -14.68
CA ARG A 156 7.45 4.48 -15.44
C ARG A 156 6.26 5.35 -15.82
N GLU A 157 5.14 4.74 -16.22
CA GLU A 157 3.91 5.47 -16.50
C GLU A 157 3.38 6.18 -15.25
N ASN A 158 3.29 5.49 -14.11
CA ASN A 158 2.88 6.06 -12.83
C ASN A 158 3.78 7.23 -12.41
N MET A 159 5.09 7.07 -12.57
CA MET A 159 6.07 8.12 -12.32
C MET A 159 5.83 9.35 -13.19
N ASN A 160 5.60 9.15 -14.49
CA ASN A 160 5.44 10.24 -15.46
C ASN A 160 4.02 10.82 -15.54
N THR A 161 3.05 10.18 -14.90
CA THR A 161 1.66 10.66 -14.82
C THR A 161 1.33 11.13 -13.41
N TYR A 162 1.10 10.19 -12.49
CA TYR A 162 0.68 10.46 -11.12
C TYR A 162 1.70 11.32 -10.35
N TRP A 163 2.98 10.95 -10.35
CA TRP A 163 3.99 11.64 -9.56
C TRP A 163 4.37 12.99 -10.18
N VAL A 164 4.51 13.08 -11.51
CA VAL A 164 4.66 14.38 -12.19
C VAL A 164 3.51 15.33 -11.83
N ARG A 165 2.26 14.85 -11.90
CA ARG A 165 1.06 15.61 -11.52
C ARG A 165 1.09 16.04 -10.05
N PHE A 166 1.56 15.17 -9.15
CA PHE A 166 1.76 15.50 -7.73
C PHE A 166 2.70 16.69 -7.53
N THR A 167 3.74 16.84 -8.35
CA THR A 167 4.69 17.98 -8.24
C THR A 167 4.19 19.29 -8.87
N ARG A 168 3.01 19.29 -9.50
CA ARG A 168 2.48 20.45 -10.26
C ARG A 168 1.13 20.93 -9.74
N GLU A 169 0.28 20.02 -9.26
CA GLU A 169 -1.07 20.37 -8.84
C GLU A 169 -1.11 20.95 -7.42
N PRO A 170 -1.69 22.15 -7.22
CA PRO A 170 -1.74 22.80 -5.91
C PRO A 170 -2.39 21.95 -4.82
N VAL A 171 -3.48 21.24 -5.14
CA VAL A 171 -4.21 20.40 -4.18
C VAL A 171 -3.34 19.24 -3.67
N ARG A 172 -2.56 18.61 -4.55
CA ARG A 172 -1.63 17.53 -4.17
C ARG A 172 -0.43 18.10 -3.41
N MET A 173 0.14 19.20 -3.89
CA MET A 173 1.27 19.86 -3.23
C MET A 173 0.92 20.35 -1.82
N ALA A 174 -0.34 20.70 -1.55
CA ALA A 174 -0.80 21.08 -0.22
C ALA A 174 -0.55 19.98 0.84
N TRP A 175 -0.45 18.71 0.43
CA TRP A 175 -0.13 17.61 1.33
C TRP A 175 1.28 17.72 1.91
N LEU A 176 2.24 18.31 1.18
CA LEU A 176 3.63 18.44 1.60
C LEU A 176 3.80 19.39 2.80
N PHE A 177 2.78 20.16 3.18
CA PHE A 177 2.78 20.95 4.41
C PHE A 177 2.60 20.10 5.67
N TRP A 178 2.17 18.85 5.54
CA TRP A 178 1.89 17.94 6.65
C TRP A 178 2.90 16.80 6.70
N ASP A 179 3.21 16.33 7.92
CA ASP A 179 4.16 15.23 8.13
C ASP A 179 3.73 13.98 7.34
N TYR A 180 2.44 13.64 7.41
CA TYR A 180 1.88 12.52 6.64
C TYR A 180 2.21 12.64 5.15
N GLY A 181 2.03 13.82 4.55
CA GLY A 181 2.29 14.04 3.13
C GLY A 181 3.77 13.98 2.78
N ILE A 182 4.67 14.43 3.67
CA ILE A 182 6.13 14.32 3.47
C ILE A 182 6.55 12.85 3.39
N GLN A 183 6.24 12.03 4.40
CA GLN A 183 6.63 10.62 4.36
C GLN A 183 5.95 9.88 3.21
N TRP A 184 4.70 10.21 2.92
CA TRP A 184 3.94 9.54 1.86
C TRP A 184 4.55 9.82 0.48
N ALA A 185 4.88 11.08 0.19
CA ALA A 185 5.38 11.49 -1.11
C ALA A 185 6.84 11.10 -1.33
N VAL A 186 7.72 11.42 -0.37
CA VAL A 186 9.17 11.18 -0.48
C VAL A 186 9.47 9.67 -0.52
N LEU A 187 8.90 8.90 0.41
CA LEU A 187 9.11 7.45 0.44
C LEU A 187 8.33 6.75 -0.69
N GLY A 188 7.20 7.31 -1.13
CA GLY A 188 6.44 6.82 -2.27
C GLY A 188 7.24 6.84 -3.56
N VAL A 189 7.84 7.98 -3.92
CA VAL A 189 8.68 8.09 -5.13
C VAL A 189 9.98 7.28 -4.99
N LEU A 190 10.54 7.17 -3.79
CA LEU A 190 11.72 6.32 -3.53
C LEU A 190 11.42 4.83 -3.73
N ARG A 191 10.21 4.35 -3.45
CA ARG A 191 9.83 2.97 -3.77
C ARG A 191 9.84 2.73 -5.28
N GLN A 192 9.37 3.68 -6.08
CA GLN A 192 9.43 3.59 -7.53
C GLN A 192 10.90 3.52 -8.00
N PHE A 193 11.76 4.40 -7.46
CA PHE A 193 13.19 4.39 -7.74
C PHE A 193 13.85 3.05 -7.37
N TYR A 194 13.55 2.49 -6.19
CA TYR A 194 14.06 1.18 -5.79
C TYR A 194 13.65 0.10 -6.79
N SER A 195 12.36 0.04 -7.11
CA SER A 195 11.81 -0.98 -8.01
C SER A 195 12.42 -0.92 -9.42
N LEU A 196 12.66 0.28 -9.95
CA LEU A 196 13.33 0.44 -11.24
C LEU A 196 14.80 -0.05 -11.23
N ASN A 197 15.51 0.08 -10.12
CA ASN A 197 16.93 -0.32 -10.05
C ASN A 197 17.10 -1.80 -9.69
N GLU A 198 16.36 -2.29 -8.71
CA GLU A 198 16.68 -3.55 -8.02
C GLU A 198 15.77 -4.71 -8.45
N HIS A 199 14.80 -4.46 -9.33
CA HIS A 199 13.84 -5.47 -9.80
C HIS A 199 13.08 -6.18 -8.65
N ASP A 200 12.74 -5.40 -7.61
CA ASP A 200 12.06 -5.87 -6.40
C ASP A 200 11.17 -4.75 -5.81
N ILE A 201 10.36 -5.07 -4.80
CA ILE A 201 9.49 -4.11 -4.10
C ILE A 201 9.97 -3.91 -2.67
N ALA A 202 10.42 -2.69 -2.37
CA ALA A 202 10.78 -2.29 -1.01
C ALA A 202 9.56 -1.82 -0.21
N SER A 203 9.67 -1.96 1.11
CA SER A 203 8.87 -1.18 2.06
C SER A 203 9.21 0.32 1.96
N LYS A 204 8.39 1.20 2.54
CA LYS A 204 8.66 2.65 2.53
C LYS A 204 9.94 2.98 3.31
N THR A 205 10.16 2.33 4.45
CA THR A 205 11.37 2.52 5.25
C THR A 205 12.61 2.05 4.51
N ARG A 206 12.58 0.83 3.94
CA ARG A 206 13.69 0.28 3.15
C ARG A 206 14.01 1.12 1.92
N ALA A 207 12.99 1.65 1.24
CA ALA A 207 13.18 2.56 0.11
C ALA A 207 13.83 3.90 0.54
N GLY A 208 13.48 4.39 1.72
CA GLY A 208 14.14 5.52 2.38
C GLY A 208 15.64 5.26 2.58
N GLU A 209 15.97 4.18 3.27
CA GLU A 209 17.36 3.77 3.57
C GLU A 209 18.19 3.56 2.30
N TYR A 210 17.59 2.92 1.29
CA TYR A 210 18.20 2.75 -0.02
C TYR A 210 18.48 4.10 -0.70
N GLY A 211 17.55 5.04 -0.61
CA GLY A 211 17.73 6.41 -1.08
C GLY A 211 18.89 7.12 -0.38
N LEU A 212 19.00 6.98 0.94
CA LEU A 212 20.11 7.55 1.71
C LEU A 212 21.47 6.98 1.24
N ALA A 213 21.53 5.69 0.91
CA ALA A 213 22.77 5.04 0.47
C ALA A 213 23.19 5.37 -0.98
N ARG A 214 22.26 5.77 -1.86
CA ARG A 214 22.49 5.84 -3.32
C ARG A 214 22.36 7.24 -3.92
N LEU A 215 21.74 8.19 -3.23
CA LEU A 215 21.46 9.53 -3.76
C LEU A 215 22.43 10.60 -3.22
N PRO A 216 22.62 11.72 -3.95
CA PRO A 216 23.51 12.80 -3.52
C PRO A 216 23.25 13.32 -2.11
N GLU A 217 24.30 13.81 -1.45
CA GLU A 217 24.24 14.34 -0.08
C GLU A 217 23.19 15.45 0.09
N SER A 218 22.97 16.26 -0.95
CA SER A 218 21.98 17.34 -0.97
C SER A 218 20.54 16.88 -0.69
N TRP A 219 20.22 15.61 -0.90
CA TRP A 219 18.88 15.05 -0.68
C TRP A 219 18.72 14.27 0.62
N GLN A 220 19.82 14.02 1.34
CA GLN A 220 19.80 13.18 2.53
C GLN A 220 18.88 13.73 3.62
N ARG A 221 18.83 15.06 3.79
CA ARG A 221 18.00 15.73 4.79
C ARG A 221 16.51 15.44 4.60
N ILE A 222 15.98 15.57 3.39
CA ILE A 222 14.54 15.36 3.14
C ILE A 222 14.16 13.88 3.22
N ILE A 223 15.05 12.99 2.80
CA ILE A 223 14.85 11.55 2.91
C ILE A 223 14.83 11.14 4.39
N GLN A 224 15.80 11.63 5.18
CA GLN A 224 15.86 11.35 6.61
C GLN A 224 14.66 11.94 7.37
N GLU A 225 14.19 13.13 6.99
CA GLU A 225 12.96 13.73 7.53
C GLU A 225 11.76 12.81 7.27
N ALA A 226 11.61 12.29 6.06
CA ALA A 226 10.53 11.38 5.72
C ALA A 226 10.57 10.06 6.52
N ILE A 227 11.77 9.49 6.73
CA ILE A 227 11.96 8.30 7.58
C ILE A 227 11.64 8.63 9.05
N ASN A 228 12.11 9.76 9.57
CA ASN A 228 11.85 10.18 10.95
C ASN A 228 10.35 10.32 11.22
N VAL A 229 9.62 10.93 10.28
CA VAL A 229 8.18 11.03 10.34
C VAL A 229 7.54 9.64 10.34
N ARG A 230 7.93 8.76 9.41
CA ARG A 230 7.36 7.41 9.29
C ARG A 230 7.55 6.59 10.56
N ASN A 231 8.75 6.56 11.09
CA ASN A 231 9.10 5.78 12.28
C ASN A 231 8.55 6.38 13.58
N GLN A 232 7.76 7.46 13.49
CA GLN A 232 7.20 8.16 14.65
C GLN A 232 8.27 8.41 15.71
N SER A 233 9.42 8.90 15.29
CA SER A 233 10.44 9.38 16.22
C SER A 233 9.89 10.64 16.93
N GLN A 234 8.97 10.44 17.88
CA GLN A 234 8.29 11.47 18.67
C GLN A 234 9.30 12.37 19.41
N MET A 235 10.55 11.93 19.52
CA MET A 235 11.65 12.64 20.18
C MET A 235 12.49 13.55 19.27
N ARG A 236 12.26 13.59 17.95
CA ARG A 236 13.04 14.47 17.05
C ARG A 236 12.14 15.55 16.46
N SER A 237 12.45 16.80 16.80
CA SER A 237 11.96 17.96 16.06
C SER A 237 12.25 17.79 14.58
N SER A 238 11.36 18.29 13.71
CA SER A 238 11.60 18.32 12.27
C SER A 238 13.01 18.80 11.96
N LEU A 239 13.65 18.18 10.97
CA LEU A 239 14.95 18.62 10.46
C LEU A 239 14.85 19.98 9.78
N TYR A 240 13.66 20.58 9.65
CA TYR A 240 13.42 21.86 8.98
C TYR A 240 12.83 22.88 9.95
N GLY A 241 13.38 24.11 9.93
CA GLY A 241 12.81 25.24 10.68
C GLY A 241 11.52 25.82 10.08
N SER A 242 11.13 25.39 8.88
CA SER A 242 9.94 25.88 8.18
C SER A 242 9.26 24.77 7.38
N ARG A 243 7.94 24.63 7.57
CA ARG A 243 7.11 23.70 6.77
C ARG A 243 7.10 24.07 5.29
N LEU A 244 7.18 25.35 4.95
CA LEU A 244 7.25 25.81 3.56
C LEU A 244 8.57 25.37 2.92
N ASN A 245 9.70 25.58 3.60
CA ASN A 245 11.00 25.15 3.08
C ASN A 245 11.06 23.63 2.90
N ARG A 246 10.53 22.88 3.88
CA ARG A 246 10.40 21.42 3.80
C ARG A 246 9.55 20.98 2.61
N ALA A 247 8.40 21.61 2.39
CA ALA A 247 7.51 21.29 1.27
C ALA A 247 8.16 21.59 -0.09
N VAL A 248 8.84 22.73 -0.21
CA VAL A 248 9.58 23.12 -1.42
C VAL A 248 10.72 22.13 -1.70
N GLU A 249 11.47 21.73 -0.68
CA GLU A 249 12.55 20.76 -0.82
C GLU A 249 12.03 19.37 -1.21
N ALA A 250 10.94 18.91 -0.60
CA ALA A 250 10.28 17.67 -0.99
C ALA A 250 9.80 17.70 -2.45
N GLN A 251 9.19 18.81 -2.89
CA GLN A 251 8.78 18.95 -4.29
C GLN A 251 9.99 18.90 -5.25
N ARG A 252 11.08 19.60 -4.92
CA ARG A 252 12.31 19.58 -5.72
C ARG A 252 12.92 18.18 -5.77
N PHE A 253 12.93 17.47 -4.64
CA PHE A 253 13.39 16.09 -4.55
C PHE A 253 12.58 15.14 -5.43
N LEU A 254 11.25 15.23 -5.37
CA LEU A 254 10.35 14.44 -6.22
C LEU A 254 10.69 14.65 -7.71
N ARG A 255 10.85 15.90 -8.14
CA ARG A 255 11.21 16.24 -9.53
C ARG A 255 12.57 15.69 -9.92
N PHE A 256 13.58 15.89 -9.07
CA PHE A 256 14.91 15.33 -9.28
C PHE A 256 14.87 13.82 -9.48
N LEU A 257 14.12 13.09 -8.64
CA LEU A 257 14.08 11.63 -8.72
C LEU A 257 13.36 11.13 -9.97
N ILE A 258 12.29 11.82 -10.39
CA ILE A 258 11.60 11.57 -11.66
C ILE A 258 12.56 11.75 -12.83
N ASP A 259 13.27 12.89 -12.88
CA ASP A 259 14.21 13.20 -13.96
C ASP A 259 15.38 12.18 -13.99
N LEU A 260 15.89 11.79 -12.81
CA LEU A 260 16.93 10.78 -12.67
C LEU A 260 16.48 9.42 -13.22
N CYS A 261 15.26 8.99 -12.91
CA CYS A 261 14.73 7.73 -13.39
C CYS A 261 14.51 7.77 -14.91
N ASN A 262 13.96 8.86 -15.43
CA ASN A 262 13.77 9.04 -16.87
C ASN A 262 15.10 9.01 -17.64
N ALA A 263 16.17 9.58 -17.07
CA ALA A 263 17.50 9.53 -17.68
C ALA A 263 18.15 8.15 -17.66
N ARG A 264 17.76 7.27 -16.73
CA ARG A 264 18.37 5.94 -16.53
C ARG A 264 17.61 4.79 -17.19
N PHE A 265 16.29 4.91 -17.33
CA PHE A 265 15.40 3.79 -17.65
C PHE A 265 14.55 4.04 -18.92
N THR A 266 15.09 4.76 -19.91
CA THR A 266 14.53 4.84 -21.28
C THR A 266 14.39 3.48 -21.92
#